data_AF-A0A1X7SS76-F1
#
_entry.id   AF-A0A1X7SS76-F1
#
_cell.length_a   1.000
_cell.length_b   1.000
_cell.length_c   1.000
_cell.angle_alpha   90.00
_cell.angle_beta   90.00
_cell.angle_gamma   90.00
#
_symmetry.space_group_name_H-M   'P 1'
#
loop_
_entity.id
_entity.type
_entity.pdbx_description
1 polymer ?
#
loop_
_entity_poly.entity_id
_entity_poly.type
_entity_poly.pdbx_seq_one_letter_code
_entity_poly.pdbx_strand_id
1 'polypeptide(L)' 'VYRINHHYNVLFVKGCVPGAINSIIRVSDAKRLAHKDCPPFPTNFEDTFKLSEETYWEYLQPIHSELYLNN' A
#
# COMPACT_ATOMS: atom_id res chain seq x y z
N VAL A 1 -2.86 5.37 2.61
CA VAL A 1 -1.89 4.56 1.83
C VAL A 1 -2.12 4.87 0.36
N TYR A 2 -1.08 5.02 -0.44
CA TYR A 2 -1.16 5.42 -1.85
C TYR A 2 -1.08 4.22 -2.79
N ARG A 3 -0.21 3.26 -2.46
CA ARG A 3 -0.02 2.02 -3.21
C ARG A 3 0.34 0.89 -2.24
N ILE A 4 -0.05 -0.33 -2.59
CA ILE A 4 0.37 -1.58 -1.93
C ILE A 4 0.96 -2.48 -3.02
N ASN A 5 2.16 -3.01 -2.78
CA ASN A 5 2.72 -4.08 -3.61
C ASN A 5 2.60 -5.40 -2.82
N HIS A 6 1.80 -6.31 -3.34
CA HIS A 6 1.46 -7.58 -2.70
C HIS A 6 2.54 -8.64 -2.89
N HIS A 7 3.39 -8.52 -3.93
CA HIS A 7 4.49 -9.45 -4.15
C HIS A 7 5.63 -9.25 -3.12
N TYR A 8 5.99 -8.00 -2.83
CA TYR A 8 7.06 -7.65 -1.89
C TYR A 8 6.57 -7.29 -0.49
N ASN A 9 5.25 -7.28 -0.26
CA ASN A 9 4.63 -6.83 0.99
C ASN A 9 5.03 -5.39 1.38
N VAL A 10 5.00 -4.48 0.41
CA VAL A 10 5.45 -3.08 0.60
C VAL A 10 4.27 -2.10 0.60
N LEU A 11 4.25 -1.23 1.60
CA LEU A 11 3.28 -0.14 1.74
C LEU A 11 3.90 1.20 1.31
N PHE A 12 3.26 1.89 0.36
CA PHE A 12 3.62 3.25 -0.02
C PHE A 12 2.72 4.23 0.74
N VAL A 13 3.28 4.86 1.77
CA VAL A 13 2.57 5.79 2.66
C VAL A 13 2.82 7.24 2.23
N LYS A 14 1.82 8.11 2.40
CA LYS A 14 1.93 9.54 2.08
C LYS A 14 2.85 10.23 3.10
N GLY A 15 3.82 11.00 2.61
CA GLY A 15 4.69 11.84 3.44
C GLY A 15 5.79 11.08 4.16
N CYS A 16 6.45 11.74 5.11
CA CYS A 16 7.58 11.17 5.85
C CYS A 16 7.11 10.32 7.04
N VAL A 17 7.86 9.26 7.34
CA VAL A 17 7.67 8.41 8.53
C VAL A 17 8.83 8.67 9.50
N PRO A 18 8.56 8.80 10.82
CA PRO A 18 9.62 9.02 11.80
C PRO A 18 10.53 7.79 11.92
N GLY A 19 11.83 8.04 12.05
CA GLY A 19 12.87 7.01 12.15
C GLY A 19 13.90 7.14 11.02
N ALA A 20 15.05 6.51 11.20
CA ALA A 20 16.05 6.38 10.13
C ALA A 20 15.61 5.29 9.13
N ILE A 21 16.20 5.30 7.94
CA ILE A 21 16.05 4.22 6.97
C ILE A 21 16.46 2.88 7.63
N ASN A 22 15.72 1.81 7.33
CA ASN A 22 15.86 0.47 7.92
C ASN A 22 15.49 0.35 9.42
N SER A 23 14.84 1.36 10.00
CA SER A 23 14.27 1.23 11.35
C SER A 23 13.01 0.37 11.34
N ILE A 24 12.77 -0.34 12.44
CA ILE A 24 11.50 -1.04 12.68
C ILE A 24 10.46 0.00 13.12
N ILE A 25 9.27 -0.05 12.52
CA ILE A 25 8.17 0.85 12.83
C ILE A 25 6.91 0.07 13.21
N ARG A 26 6.00 0.72 13.95
CA ARG A 26 4.66 0.21 14.23
C ARG A 26 3.64 0.98 13.40
N VAL A 27 2.85 0.25 12.60
CA VAL A 27 1.77 0.80 11.78
C VAL A 27 0.43 0.32 12.33
N SER A 28 -0.56 1.21 12.38
CA SER A 28 -1.94 0.89 12.76
C SER A 28 -2.91 1.79 11.99
N ASP A 29 -4.18 1.45 12.02
CA ASP A 29 -5.24 2.33 11.54
C ASP A 29 -5.23 3.69 12.25
N ALA A 30 -5.68 4.71 11.54
CA ALA A 30 -5.72 6.07 12.04
C ALA A 30 -6.89 6.25 13.02
N LYS A 31 -6.60 6.73 14.23
CA LYS A 31 -7.63 6.89 15.29
C LYS A 31 -8.70 7.96 15.00
N ARG A 32 -8.39 8.93 14.14
CA ARG A 32 -9.22 10.12 13.90
C ARG A 32 -9.89 10.15 12.52
N LEU A 33 -9.63 9.14 11.69
CA LEU A 33 -10.20 9.05 10.35
C LEU A 33 -11.04 7.78 10.29
N ALA A 34 -12.31 7.93 9.96
CA ALA A 34 -13.14 6.79 9.62
C ALA A 34 -12.65 6.22 8.27
N HIS A 35 -12.53 4.91 8.19
CA HIS A 35 -12.37 4.25 6.90
C HIS A 35 -13.66 4.43 6.11
N LYS A 36 -13.54 4.81 4.83
CA LYS A 36 -14.69 4.88 3.93
C LYS A 36 -15.36 3.51 3.78
N ASP A 37 -14.53 2.47 3.65
CA ASP A 37 -14.91 1.08 3.51
C ASP A 37 -14.31 0.25 4.64
N CYS A 38 -15.02 -0.79 5.09
CA CYS A 38 -14.53 -1.69 6.12
C CYS A 38 -13.32 -2.50 5.59
N PRO A 39 -12.17 -2.50 6.28
CA PRO A 39 -11.06 -3.36 5.90
C PRO A 39 -11.40 -4.84 6.14
N PRO A 40 -10.62 -5.78 5.56
CA PRO A 40 -10.75 -7.21 5.85
C PRO A 40 -10.72 -7.51 7.35
N PHE A 41 -11.61 -8.38 7.82
CA PHE A 41 -11.70 -8.80 9.22
C PHE A 41 -11.64 -10.33 9.34
N PRO A 42 -10.90 -10.90 10.31
CA PRO A 42 -10.01 -10.22 11.26
C PRO A 42 -8.72 -9.68 10.62
N THR A 43 -8.33 -10.23 9.47
CA THR A 43 -7.18 -9.79 8.66
C THR A 43 -7.34 -10.30 7.23
N ASN A 44 -6.43 -9.95 6.32
CA ASN A 44 -6.35 -10.55 4.98
C ASN A 44 -5.82 -11.99 5.06
N PHE A 45 -6.50 -12.93 4.39
CA PHE A 45 -6.07 -14.32 4.25
C PHE A 45 -5.85 -14.63 2.77
N GLU A 46 -4.59 -14.75 2.36
CA GLU A 46 -4.14 -14.87 0.96
C GLU A 46 -4.78 -16.05 0.21
N ASP A 47 -5.16 -17.11 0.92
CA ASP A 47 -5.71 -18.35 0.33
C ASP A 47 -7.05 -18.15 -0.41
N THR A 48 -7.72 -17.01 -0.20
CA THR A 48 -9.11 -16.83 -0.63
C THR A 48 -9.24 -16.11 -1.98
N PHE A 49 -8.31 -15.22 -2.34
CA PHE A 49 -8.41 -14.40 -3.55
C PHE A 49 -7.04 -14.03 -4.13
N LYS A 50 -6.87 -14.18 -5.45
CA LYS A 50 -5.71 -13.63 -6.16
C LYS A 50 -5.88 -12.12 -6.30
N LEU A 51 -5.12 -11.37 -5.51
CA LEU A 51 -4.97 -9.92 -5.68
C LEU A 51 -4.09 -9.63 -6.90
N SER A 52 -4.29 -8.47 -7.53
CA SER A 52 -3.32 -7.94 -8.49
C SER A 52 -1.97 -7.74 -7.81
N GLU A 53 -0.87 -7.70 -8.57
CA GLU A 53 0.46 -7.48 -7.99
C GLU A 53 0.53 -6.18 -7.18
N GLU A 54 -0.11 -5.13 -7.69
CA GLU A 54 -0.20 -3.83 -7.04
C GLU A 54 -1.65 -3.35 -6.94
N THR A 55 -1.94 -2.63 -5.86
CA THR A 55 -3.20 -1.89 -5.66
C THR A 55 -2.90 -0.42 -5.46
N TYR A 56 -3.64 0.43 -6.17
CA TYR A 56 -3.46 1.88 -6.20
C TYR A 56 -4.65 2.57 -5.55
N TRP A 57 -4.42 3.71 -4.87
CA TRP A 57 -5.51 4.61 -4.52
C TRP A 57 -6.14 5.15 -5.81
N GLU A 58 -7.47 5.21 -5.88
CA GLU A 58 -8.31 5.71 -6.98
C GLU A 58 -7.79 6.97 -7.71
N TYR A 59 -7.10 7.90 -7.02
CA TYR A 59 -6.55 9.13 -7.62
C TYR A 59 -5.07 9.04 -8.01
N LEU A 60 -4.42 7.90 -7.81
CA LEU A 60 -3.03 7.67 -8.15
C LEU A 60 -2.94 6.95 -9.50
N GLN A 61 -2.38 7.62 -10.50
CA GLN A 61 -2.13 7.01 -11.80
C GLN A 61 -1.07 5.90 -11.68
N PRO A 62 -1.31 4.71 -12.25
CA PRO A 62 -0.30 3.66 -12.29
C PRO A 62 0.95 4.11 -13.05
N ILE A 63 2.12 3.75 -12.50
CA ILE A 63 3.39 4.03 -13.18
C ILE A 63 3.55 2.98 -14.27
N HIS A 64 3.36 3.39 -15.53
CA HIS A 64 3.64 2.53 -16.68
C HIS A 64 5.14 2.56 -16.93
N SER A 65 5.84 1.51 -16.49
CA SER A 65 7.30 1.35 -16.67
C SER A 65 7.73 1.39 -18.14
N GLU A 66 6.83 1.02 -19.06
CA GLU A 66 7.06 1.04 -20.51
C GLU A 66 7.34 2.44 -21.08
N LEU A 67 6.93 3.51 -20.39
CA LEU A 67 7.19 4.89 -20.83
C LEU A 67 8.60 5.41 -20.50
N TYR A 68 9.35 4.69 -19.66
CA TYR A 68 10.65 5.13 -19.14
C TYR A 68 11.83 4.26 -19.62
N LEU A 69 11.55 3.20 -20.39
CA LEU A 69 12.58 2.30 -20.93
C LEU A 69 13.17 2.74 -22.27
N ASN A 70 12.73 3.89 -22.81
CA ASN A 70 13.18 4.42 -24.10
C ASN A 70 14.24 5.54 -24.01
N ASN A 71 14.95 5.68 -22.88
CA ASN A 71 16.06 6.62 -22.73
C ASN A 71 17.37 5.91 -22.46
#